data_AF-A0A6F9DVA8-F1
#
_entry.id   AF-A0A6F9DVA8-F1
#
_cell.length_a   1.000
_cell.length_b   1.000
_cell.length_c   1.000
_cell.angle_alpha   90.00
_cell.angle_beta   90.00
_cell.angle_gamma   90.00
#
_symmetry.space_group_name_H-M   'P 1'
#
loop_
_entity.id
_entity.type
_entity.pdbx_description
1 polymer ?
#
loop_
_entity_poly.entity_id
_entity_poly.type
_entity_poly.pdbx_seq_one_letter_code
_entity_poly.pdbx_strand_id
1 'polypeptide(L)'
;MNDKRAMLAMILASFVFGFLLDGAFGCMCMPNHPQKDICRNDSFVALVRIKSEMFVSVPPVEQIRHKKSAKKPAAMILTSKGRFDKEEADQNGRFVPTALPGEVIIDDVSGHDDVMESLVRYRIKVHKAYKGFDTKGSNKQKLYIYSARDEGLCGRRLKPRDTYLIIGSIVDGRLTVGLCNHVIPWRTLPKGEKRNIRKNMEQIGKVCEAKCDISYCPWSNCKPENENECSWNKAMERKYGNSVHQANFLCSPTTRGRCSWHGATISKSMKRNRRHHAGLRSHRDSSLP
;
A
#
# COMPACT_ATOMS: atom_id res chain seq x y z
N MET A 1 -45.83 -41.52 2.68
CA MET A 1 -45.10 -41.09 3.91
C MET A 1 -43.61 -40.83 3.70
N ASN A 2 -42.99 -41.41 2.66
CA ASN A 2 -41.55 -41.24 2.40
C ASN A 2 -41.17 -39.87 1.81
N ASP A 3 -42.02 -39.28 0.97
CA ASP A 3 -41.69 -38.02 0.28
C ASP A 3 -41.60 -36.81 1.21
N LYS A 4 -42.47 -36.74 2.23
CA LYS A 4 -42.44 -35.65 3.22
C LYS A 4 -41.19 -35.69 4.11
N ARG A 5 -40.70 -36.89 4.41
CA ARG A 5 -39.47 -37.10 5.19
C ARG A 5 -38.23 -36.77 4.35
N ALA A 6 -38.23 -37.13 3.07
CA ALA A 6 -37.16 -36.78 2.14
C ALA A 6 -37.07 -35.26 1.92
N MET A 7 -38.21 -34.57 1.74
CA MET A 7 -38.23 -33.11 1.64
C MET A 7 -37.70 -32.42 2.90
N LEU A 8 -38.12 -32.88 4.08
CA LEU A 8 -37.65 -32.29 5.34
C LEU A 8 -36.14 -32.50 5.53
N ALA A 9 -35.61 -33.67 5.18
CA ALA A 9 -34.18 -33.97 5.25
C ALA A 9 -33.35 -33.06 4.30
N MET A 10 -33.86 -32.80 3.09
CA MET A 10 -33.19 -31.90 2.13
C MET A 10 -33.18 -30.44 2.61
N ILE A 11 -34.28 -29.98 3.22
CA ILE A 11 -34.36 -28.63 3.79
C ILE A 11 -33.39 -28.49 4.97
N LEU A 12 -33.37 -29.48 5.88
CA LEU A 12 -32.43 -29.49 7.01
C LEU A 12 -30.98 -29.55 6.54
N ALA A 13 -30.66 -30.37 5.52
CA ALA A 13 -29.33 -30.44 4.95
C ALA A 13 -28.91 -29.11 4.30
N SER A 14 -29.82 -28.42 3.60
CA SER A 14 -29.54 -27.10 3.03
C SER A 14 -29.35 -26.02 4.11
N PHE A 15 -30.12 -26.08 5.20
CA PHE A 15 -29.99 -25.13 6.31
C PHE A 15 -28.67 -25.37 7.07
N VAL A 16 -28.32 -26.63 7.34
CA VAL A 16 -27.02 -27.02 7.92
C VAL A 16 -25.87 -26.63 7.00
N PHE A 17 -25.99 -26.83 5.68
CA PHE A 17 -24.97 -26.39 4.72
C PHE A 17 -24.82 -24.86 4.69
N GLY A 18 -25.93 -24.11 4.78
CA GLY A 18 -25.91 -22.66 4.90
C GLY A 18 -25.25 -22.15 6.18
N PHE A 19 -25.45 -22.85 7.31
CA PHE A 19 -24.79 -22.56 8.59
C PHE A 19 -23.32 -22.98 8.62
N LEU A 20 -22.92 -23.99 7.82
CA LEU A 20 -21.51 -24.39 7.67
C LEU A 20 -20.74 -23.50 6.70
N LEU A 21 -21.43 -22.73 5.86
CA LEU A 21 -20.84 -21.69 5.02
C LEU A 21 -20.66 -20.41 5.83
N ASP A 22 -19.75 -20.44 6.81
CA ASP A 22 -19.18 -19.21 7.34
C ASP A 22 -18.45 -18.51 6.17
N GLY A 23 -19.06 -17.43 5.67
CA GLY A 23 -18.45 -16.58 4.66
C GLY A 23 -17.17 -15.97 5.23
N ALA A 24 -16.02 -16.50 4.86
CA ALA A 24 -14.75 -15.86 5.14
C ALA A 24 -14.64 -14.59 4.28
N PHE A 25 -14.87 -13.42 4.88
CA PHE A 25 -14.53 -12.14 4.25
C PHE A 25 -13.00 -12.05 4.16
N GLY A 26 -12.46 -12.38 3.00
CA GLY A 26 -11.04 -12.23 2.70
C GLY A 26 -10.72 -10.82 2.21
N CYS A 27 -9.46 -10.42 2.37
CA CYS A 27 -8.98 -9.17 1.80
C CYS A 27 -8.93 -9.24 0.26
N MET A 28 -9.62 -8.33 -0.43
CA MET A 28 -9.53 -8.17 -1.89
C MET A 28 -8.99 -6.79 -2.23
N CYS A 29 -7.98 -6.77 -3.12
CA CYS A 29 -7.32 -5.56 -3.55
C CYS A 29 -7.66 -5.26 -5.01
N MET A 30 -7.96 -4.00 -5.31
CA MET A 30 -8.09 -3.55 -6.68
C MET A 30 -6.69 -3.39 -7.30
N PRO A 31 -6.42 -3.99 -8.47
CA PRO A 31 -5.14 -3.82 -9.14
C PRO A 31 -4.99 -2.37 -9.61
N ASN A 32 -3.96 -1.68 -9.11
CA ASN A 32 -3.62 -0.33 -9.53
C ASN A 32 -2.22 -0.28 -10.10
N HIS A 33 -1.99 0.68 -11.00
CA HIS A 33 -0.65 0.98 -11.49
C HIS A 33 0.17 1.64 -10.37
N PRO A 34 1.43 1.25 -10.12
CA PRO A 34 2.23 1.78 -9.01
C PRO A 34 2.36 3.30 -8.96
N GLN A 35 2.40 3.97 -10.12
CA GLN A 35 2.40 5.44 -10.15
C GLN A 35 1.18 6.03 -9.44
N LYS A 36 -0.01 5.42 -9.59
CA LYS A 36 -1.23 5.89 -8.93
C LYS A 36 -1.06 5.84 -7.41
N ASP A 37 -0.59 4.71 -6.89
CA ASP A 37 -0.38 4.51 -5.45
C ASP A 37 0.69 5.45 -4.89
N ILE A 38 1.75 5.71 -5.65
CA ILE A 38 2.83 6.65 -5.28
C ILE A 38 2.34 8.10 -5.35
N CYS A 39 1.46 8.46 -6.27
CA CYS A 39 1.02 9.84 -6.45
C CYS A 39 -0.09 10.28 -5.49
N ARG A 40 -0.81 9.35 -4.86
CA ARG A 40 -1.79 9.66 -3.80
C ARG A 40 -1.22 10.56 -2.71
N ASN A 41 -2.00 11.53 -2.23
CA ASN A 41 -1.55 12.50 -1.22
C ASN A 41 -1.21 11.84 0.12
N ASP A 42 -2.02 10.85 0.51
CA ASP A 42 -1.91 10.05 1.73
C ASP A 42 -0.95 8.86 1.59
N SER A 43 0.00 8.88 0.65
CA SER A 43 0.97 7.80 0.49
C SER A 43 2.36 8.17 1.01
N PHE A 44 3.05 7.18 1.56
CA PHE A 44 4.48 7.27 1.83
C PHE A 44 5.24 6.25 1.01
N VAL A 45 6.47 6.61 0.63
CA VAL A 45 7.38 5.72 -0.10
C VAL A 45 8.73 5.74 0.58
N ALA A 46 9.18 4.59 1.07
CA ALA A 46 10.45 4.49 1.78
C ALA A 46 11.10 3.11 1.69
N LEU A 47 12.43 3.12 1.68
CA LEU A 47 13.26 1.96 1.95
C LEU A 47 13.53 1.89 3.45
N VAL A 48 13.00 0.87 4.11
CA VAL A 48 13.03 0.73 5.57
C VAL A 48 13.56 -0.64 5.99
N ARG A 49 14.20 -0.69 7.16
CA ARG A 49 14.60 -1.93 7.83
C ARG A 49 13.77 -2.14 9.08
N ILE A 50 13.15 -3.31 9.20
CA ILE A 50 12.36 -3.67 10.39
C ILE A 50 13.33 -4.02 11.52
N LYS A 51 13.09 -3.43 12.70
CA LYS A 51 13.91 -3.65 13.90
C LYS A 51 13.26 -4.63 14.87
N SER A 52 11.98 -4.44 15.14
CA SER A 52 11.17 -5.27 16.04
C SER A 52 9.70 -5.15 15.66
N GLU A 53 8.90 -6.11 16.11
CA GLU A 53 7.44 -6.10 16.03
C GLU A 53 6.86 -6.16 17.45
N MET A 54 5.69 -5.55 17.65
CA MET A 54 4.94 -5.55 18.91
C MET A 54 3.45 -5.53 18.60
N PHE A 55 2.64 -6.21 19.41
CA PHE A 55 1.18 -6.13 19.33
C PHE A 55 0.67 -4.90 20.09
N VAL A 56 -0.40 -4.30 19.59
CA VAL A 56 -0.95 -3.04 20.11
C VAL A 56 -2.47 -3.17 20.16
N SER A 57 -3.05 -2.74 21.29
CA SER A 57 -4.47 -2.37 21.35
C SER A 57 -4.59 -0.86 21.22
N VAL A 58 -5.44 -0.40 20.30
CA VAL A 58 -5.87 0.99 20.28
C VAL A 58 -7.21 1.06 21.01
N PRO A 59 -7.33 1.75 22.15
CA PRO A 59 -8.63 1.91 22.80
C PRO A 59 -9.55 2.76 21.89
N PRO A 60 -10.87 2.49 21.87
CA PRO A 60 -11.82 3.32 21.13
C PRO A 60 -11.72 4.78 21.55
N VAL A 61 -11.65 5.67 20.56
CA VAL A 61 -11.44 7.13 20.71
C VAL A 61 -12.44 7.77 21.69
N GLU A 62 -13.62 7.16 21.86
CA GLU A 62 -14.69 7.57 22.79
C GLU A 62 -14.26 7.53 24.28
N GLN A 63 -13.38 6.60 24.68
CA GLN A 63 -13.03 6.41 26.10
C GLN A 63 -11.99 7.42 26.64
N ILE A 64 -11.36 8.21 25.77
CA ILE A 64 -10.36 9.20 26.17
C ILE A 64 -11.03 10.42 26.84
N ARG A 65 -12.33 10.66 26.61
CA ARG A 65 -13.05 11.80 27.22
C ARG A 65 -13.34 11.62 28.72
N HIS A 66 -13.41 10.40 29.24
CA HIS A 66 -13.89 10.16 30.60
C HIS A 66 -12.80 9.98 31.68
N LYS A 67 -11.52 9.86 31.32
CA LYS A 67 -10.41 9.70 32.30
C LYS A 67 -9.64 10.99 32.61
N LYS A 68 -10.22 12.17 32.38
CA LYS A 68 -9.71 13.43 32.98
C LYS A 68 -10.31 13.61 34.37
N SER A 69 -9.89 12.82 35.35
CA SER A 69 -10.14 13.14 36.74
C SER A 69 -8.96 12.77 37.64
N ALA A 70 -8.67 13.70 38.56
CA ALA A 70 -7.77 13.62 39.71
C ALA A 70 -6.26 13.84 39.50
N LYS A 71 -5.87 15.09 39.25
CA LYS A 71 -5.08 15.96 40.17
C LYS A 71 -4.54 17.17 39.40
N LYS A 72 -5.12 18.36 39.64
CA LYS A 72 -4.46 19.65 39.32
C LYS A 72 -3.50 20.00 40.46
N PRO A 73 -2.34 20.59 40.14
CA PRO A 73 -2.03 21.88 40.75
C PRO A 73 -1.86 22.98 39.69
N ALA A 74 -1.71 24.19 40.21
CA ALA A 74 -2.12 25.47 39.66
C ALA A 74 -1.42 25.94 38.38
N ALA A 75 -2.11 26.86 37.70
CA ALA A 75 -1.68 27.71 36.59
C ALA A 75 -1.49 27.02 35.23
N MET A 76 -2.60 26.77 34.53
CA MET A 76 -2.59 26.90 33.07
C MET A 76 -3.93 27.50 32.65
N ILE A 77 -3.86 28.75 32.18
CA ILE A 77 -4.99 29.50 31.64
C ILE A 77 -5.52 28.71 30.45
N LEU A 78 -6.77 28.24 30.59
CA LEU A 78 -7.56 27.74 29.47
C LEU A 78 -7.93 28.91 28.58
N THR A 79 -7.45 28.90 27.34
CA THR A 79 -8.18 29.53 26.24
C THR A 79 -8.87 28.42 25.44
N SER A 80 -10.19 28.49 25.45
CA SER A 80 -11.12 27.66 24.73
C SER A 80 -11.13 28.05 23.24
N LYS A 81 -10.77 27.11 22.37
CA LYS A 81 -11.38 26.93 21.05
C LYS A 81 -10.94 25.58 20.49
N GLY A 82 -11.92 24.70 20.26
CA GLY A 82 -11.70 23.43 19.59
C GLY A 82 -11.21 23.67 18.17
N ARG A 83 -9.93 23.39 17.96
CA ARG A 83 -9.29 23.22 16.67
C ARG A 83 -8.22 22.16 16.91
N PHE A 84 -8.34 21.04 16.21
CA PHE A 84 -7.26 20.05 16.09
C PHE A 84 -6.11 20.78 15.37
N ASP A 85 -5.28 21.50 16.14
CA ASP A 85 -4.30 22.41 15.59
C ASP A 85 -3.03 21.65 15.21
N LYS A 86 -2.80 21.62 13.89
CA LYS A 86 -1.53 21.31 13.18
C LYS A 86 -0.98 19.92 13.41
N GLU A 87 -1.32 19.00 12.50
CA GLU A 87 -0.44 17.89 12.15
C GLU A 87 0.97 18.44 11.91
N GLU A 88 1.93 17.86 12.61
CA GLU A 88 3.30 18.33 12.78
C GLU A 88 4.05 18.24 11.43
N ALA A 89 3.87 19.24 10.58
CA ALA A 89 4.60 19.40 9.33
C ALA A 89 5.94 20.10 9.57
N ASP A 90 7.01 19.63 8.92
CA ASP A 90 8.31 20.29 8.95
C ASP A 90 8.26 21.67 8.27
N GLN A 91 9.38 22.40 8.35
CA GLN A 91 9.54 23.74 7.75
C GLN A 91 9.33 23.75 6.22
N ASN A 92 9.27 22.58 5.58
CA ASN A 92 9.05 22.38 4.15
C ASN A 92 7.67 21.75 3.84
N GLY A 93 6.75 21.71 4.82
CA GLY A 93 5.39 21.16 4.66
C GLY A 93 5.32 19.63 4.61
N ARG A 94 6.34 18.90 5.05
CA ARG A 94 6.34 17.42 5.08
C ARG A 94 5.87 16.91 6.44
N PHE A 95 5.01 15.90 6.41
CA PHE A 95 4.53 15.23 7.60
C PHE A 95 5.66 14.58 8.45
N VAL A 96 5.61 14.73 9.78
CA VAL A 96 6.48 14.03 10.73
C VAL A 96 5.68 12.92 11.42
N PRO A 97 5.99 11.62 11.20
CA PRO A 97 5.27 10.52 11.82
C PRO A 97 5.65 10.41 13.30
N THR A 98 4.74 10.78 14.19
CA THR A 98 4.90 10.63 15.63
C THR A 98 4.01 9.48 16.13
N ALA A 99 4.48 8.71 17.11
CA ALA A 99 3.63 7.72 17.76
C ALA A 99 2.47 8.42 18.49
N LEU A 100 1.25 7.89 18.38
CA LEU A 100 0.08 8.52 18.99
C LEU A 100 0.22 8.58 20.52
N PRO A 101 -0.13 9.71 21.17
CA PRO A 101 -0.23 9.76 22.62
C PRO A 101 -1.30 8.79 23.14
N GLY A 102 -0.96 7.93 24.10
CA GLY A 102 -1.91 7.00 24.74
C GLY A 102 -1.96 5.57 24.18
N GLU A 103 -1.01 5.20 23.31
CA GLU A 103 -0.84 3.82 22.83
C GLU A 103 -0.45 2.85 23.96
N VAL A 104 -1.19 1.74 24.10
CA VAL A 104 -0.89 0.67 25.08
C VAL A 104 -0.24 -0.52 24.36
N ILE A 105 0.97 -0.86 24.77
CA ILE A 105 1.70 -2.05 24.28
C ILE A 105 1.14 -3.26 25.02
N ILE A 106 0.71 -4.29 24.30
CA ILE A 106 0.27 -5.54 24.89
C ILE A 106 1.33 -6.61 24.61
N ASP A 107 1.87 -7.20 25.68
CA ASP A 107 2.88 -8.26 25.59
C ASP A 107 2.24 -9.66 25.40
N ASP A 108 0.96 -9.84 25.74
CA ASP A 108 0.22 -11.08 25.51
C ASP A 108 -1.31 -10.84 25.44
N VAL A 109 -1.97 -11.33 24.40
CA VAL A 109 -3.44 -11.19 24.22
C VAL A 109 -4.09 -12.46 24.78
N SER A 110 -3.96 -12.66 26.08
CA SER A 110 -4.67 -13.71 26.81
C SER A 110 -5.71 -13.06 27.74
N GLY A 111 -6.94 -12.88 27.22
CA GLY A 111 -8.13 -12.66 28.06
C GLY A 111 -8.71 -11.24 28.14
N HIS A 112 -8.85 -10.52 27.01
CA HIS A 112 -9.71 -9.32 26.98
C HIS A 112 -10.54 -9.29 25.69
N ASP A 113 -11.82 -9.63 25.82
CA ASP A 113 -12.83 -9.72 24.75
C ASP A 113 -13.28 -8.36 24.18
N ASP A 114 -12.64 -7.25 24.56
CA ASP A 114 -13.04 -5.88 24.20
C ASP A 114 -12.04 -5.13 23.29
N VAL A 115 -11.04 -5.82 22.73
CA VAL A 115 -10.01 -5.20 21.87
C VAL A 115 -10.38 -5.34 20.39
N MET A 116 -11.13 -4.36 19.89
CA MET A 116 -11.65 -4.31 18.50
C MET A 116 -10.63 -3.97 17.40
N GLU A 117 -9.35 -3.72 17.72
CA GLU A 117 -8.30 -3.57 16.71
C GLU A 117 -7.02 -4.31 17.12
N SER A 118 -6.84 -5.54 16.64
CA SER A 118 -5.57 -6.25 16.78
C SER A 118 -4.56 -5.70 15.76
N LEU A 119 -3.85 -4.63 16.12
CA LEU A 119 -2.79 -4.05 15.31
C LEU A 119 -1.42 -4.64 15.70
N VAL A 120 -0.54 -4.69 14.71
CA VAL A 120 0.89 -4.93 14.90
C VAL A 120 1.61 -3.65 14.52
N ARG A 121 2.52 -3.21 15.38
CA ARG A 121 3.44 -2.12 15.07
C ARG A 121 4.84 -2.66 14.83
N TYR A 122 5.51 -2.11 13.83
CA TYR A 122 6.87 -2.43 13.46
C TYR A 122 7.76 -1.23 13.73
N ARG A 123 8.74 -1.39 14.63
CA ARG A 123 9.79 -0.37 14.78
C ARG A 123 10.67 -0.39 13.55
N ILE A 124 10.86 0.75 12.90
CA ILE A 124 11.62 0.84 11.66
C ILE A 124 12.89 1.70 11.79
N LYS A 125 13.87 1.40 10.94
CA LYS A 125 14.98 2.29 10.59
C LYS A 125 14.84 2.66 9.11
N VAL A 126 14.64 3.94 8.83
CA VAL A 126 14.55 4.45 7.47
C VAL A 126 15.95 4.52 6.87
N HIS A 127 16.15 3.88 5.71
CA HIS A 127 17.37 4.01 4.91
C HIS A 127 17.26 5.14 3.89
N LYS A 128 16.08 5.29 3.28
CA LYS A 128 15.78 6.35 2.32
C LYS A 128 14.28 6.60 2.29
N ALA A 129 13.86 7.84 2.51
CA ALA A 129 12.52 8.29 2.16
C ALA A 129 12.51 8.86 0.74
N TYR A 130 11.48 8.51 -0.02
CA TYR A 130 11.20 9.02 -1.37
C TYR A 130 10.00 9.96 -1.36
N LYS A 131 8.98 9.67 -0.55
CA LYS A 131 7.76 10.49 -0.41
C LYS A 131 7.14 10.35 0.98
N GLY A 132 6.44 11.39 1.40
CA GLY A 132 5.37 11.30 2.40
C GLY A 132 5.77 11.71 3.81
N PHE A 133 7.05 11.75 4.14
CA PHE A 133 7.49 12.19 5.45
C PHE A 133 8.93 12.68 5.46
N ASP A 134 9.26 13.55 6.43
CA ASP A 134 10.64 13.97 6.65
C ASP A 134 11.41 13.03 7.58
N THR A 135 12.70 12.87 7.27
CA THR A 135 13.65 12.08 8.05
C THR A 135 14.65 12.96 8.81
N LYS A 136 14.63 14.29 8.59
CA LYS A 136 15.60 15.24 9.14
C LYS A 136 15.10 15.95 10.40
N GLY A 137 13.78 16.06 10.61
CA GLY A 137 13.15 16.47 11.87
C GLY A 137 13.13 15.39 12.96
N SER A 138 13.35 14.12 12.60
CA SER A 138 13.40 13.01 13.56
C SER A 138 14.75 12.96 14.31
N ASN A 139 15.05 14.00 15.08
CA ASN A 139 16.11 13.93 16.09
C ASN A 139 15.69 12.85 17.11
N LYS A 140 16.26 11.65 16.99
CA LYS A 140 16.14 10.49 17.91
C LYS A 140 14.75 9.86 18.12
N GLN A 141 13.65 10.37 17.55
CA GLN A 141 12.35 9.71 17.68
C GLN A 141 12.29 8.36 16.95
N LYS A 142 11.70 7.35 17.61
CA LYS A 142 11.48 6.01 17.04
C LYS A 142 10.29 6.09 16.08
N LEU A 143 10.48 5.63 14.84
CA LEU A 143 9.42 5.55 13.84
C LEU A 143 8.79 4.16 13.81
N TYR A 144 7.49 4.11 13.48
CA TYR A 144 6.69 2.89 13.47
C TYR A 144 5.85 2.77 12.19
N ILE A 145 5.64 1.54 11.74
CA ILE A 145 4.65 1.18 10.71
C ILE A 145 3.61 0.28 11.36
N TYR A 146 2.33 0.53 11.09
CA TYR A 146 1.20 -0.23 11.61
C TYR A 146 0.60 -1.11 10.54
N SER A 147 0.08 -2.27 10.95
CA SER A 147 -0.66 -3.18 10.11
C SER A 147 -1.69 -3.95 10.94
N ALA A 148 -2.75 -4.46 10.32
CA ALA A 148 -3.59 -5.45 10.99
C ALA A 148 -2.77 -6.73 11.26
N ARG A 149 -3.14 -7.45 12.32
CA ARG A 149 -2.43 -8.65 12.76
C ARG A 149 -2.46 -9.79 11.74
N ASP A 150 -3.60 -9.95 11.07
CA ASP A 150 -3.82 -11.07 10.17
C ASP A 150 -4.09 -10.64 8.73
N GLU A 151 -3.66 -11.47 7.79
CA GLU A 151 -3.84 -11.26 6.35
C GLU A 151 -5.31 -11.27 5.96
N GLY A 152 -6.15 -12.07 6.64
CA GLY A 152 -7.61 -12.03 6.49
C GLY A 152 -8.20 -10.65 6.80
N LEU A 153 -7.59 -9.90 7.71
CA LEU A 153 -7.94 -8.51 8.07
C LEU A 153 -7.19 -7.48 7.22
N CYS A 154 -6.73 -7.85 6.03
CA CYS A 154 -5.85 -7.04 5.17
C CYS A 154 -4.50 -6.66 5.80
N GLY A 155 -4.06 -7.38 6.84
CA GLY A 155 -2.79 -7.19 7.50
C GLY A 155 -1.60 -7.69 6.70
N ARG A 156 -0.42 -7.14 6.97
CA ARG A 156 0.83 -7.48 6.30
C ARG A 156 1.90 -7.80 7.31
N ARG A 157 2.38 -9.05 7.28
CA ARG A 157 3.44 -9.53 8.16
C ARG A 157 4.81 -9.10 7.64
N LEU A 158 5.52 -8.26 8.40
CA LEU A 158 6.86 -7.78 8.07
C LEU A 158 7.91 -8.42 8.98
N LYS A 159 8.89 -9.13 8.39
CA LYS A 159 9.90 -9.84 9.19
C LYS A 159 10.92 -8.88 9.82
N PRO A 160 11.20 -8.99 11.14
CA PRO A 160 12.32 -8.29 11.77
C PRO A 160 13.65 -8.59 11.05
N ARG A 161 14.56 -7.61 11.02
CA ARG A 161 15.88 -7.68 10.35
C ARG A 161 15.83 -7.74 8.82
N ASP A 162 14.66 -7.73 8.19
CA ASP A 162 14.55 -7.56 6.75
C ASP A 162 14.39 -6.10 6.35
N THR A 163 14.74 -5.82 5.10
CA THR A 163 14.67 -4.50 4.50
C THR A 163 13.66 -4.54 3.36
N TYR A 164 12.74 -3.59 3.35
CA TYR A 164 11.65 -3.52 2.39
C TYR A 164 11.61 -2.15 1.73
N LEU A 165 11.30 -2.12 0.44
CA LEU A 165 10.71 -0.94 -0.19
C LEU A 165 9.21 -1.01 0.02
N ILE A 166 8.64 0.04 0.61
CA ILE A 166 7.23 0.11 0.95
C ILE A 166 6.62 1.33 0.27
N ILE A 167 5.50 1.11 -0.41
CA ILE A 167 4.53 2.14 -0.84
C ILE A 167 3.30 1.93 0.03
N GLY A 168 3.23 2.66 1.14
CA GLY A 168 2.18 2.54 2.15
C GLY A 168 1.28 3.76 2.19
N SER A 169 0.38 3.77 3.18
CA SER A 169 -0.57 4.86 3.40
C SER A 169 -0.29 5.59 4.71
N ILE A 170 -0.69 6.85 4.79
CA ILE A 170 -0.65 7.68 6.00
C ILE A 170 -2.09 7.85 6.44
N VAL A 171 -2.47 7.23 7.56
CA VAL A 171 -3.84 7.23 8.09
C VAL A 171 -3.78 7.74 9.52
N ASP A 172 -4.45 8.86 9.80
CA ASP A 172 -4.40 9.57 11.10
C ASP A 172 -2.96 9.84 11.58
N GLY A 173 -2.10 10.28 10.66
CA GLY A 173 -0.68 10.49 10.93
C GLY A 173 0.14 9.21 11.17
N ARG A 174 -0.44 8.02 11.00
CA ARG A 174 0.28 6.75 11.14
C ARG A 174 0.72 6.23 9.79
N LEU A 175 1.99 5.79 9.71
CA LEU A 175 2.45 4.99 8.58
C LEU A 175 1.76 3.63 8.67
N THR A 176 0.91 3.30 7.71
CA THR A 176 0.15 2.05 7.67
C THR A 176 0.50 1.24 6.42
N VAL A 177 0.41 -0.07 6.56
CA VAL A 177 0.60 -1.01 5.47
C VAL A 177 -0.36 -2.18 5.61
N GLY A 178 -0.96 -2.59 4.51
CA GLY A 178 -1.80 -3.78 4.41
C GLY A 178 -1.45 -4.63 3.20
N LEU A 179 -2.27 -5.63 2.90
CA LEU A 179 -2.05 -6.55 1.77
C LEU A 179 -2.09 -5.86 0.40
N CYS A 180 -2.87 -4.78 0.27
CA CYS A 180 -3.03 -4.07 -0.99
C CYS A 180 -1.88 -3.10 -1.30
N ASN A 181 -1.00 -2.85 -0.33
CA ASN A 181 0.16 -2.01 -0.52
C ASN A 181 1.31 -2.76 -1.19
N HIS A 182 2.16 -2.03 -1.92
CA HIS A 182 3.37 -2.62 -2.49
C HIS A 182 4.46 -2.73 -1.42
N VAL A 183 4.73 -3.97 -0.99
CA VAL A 183 5.79 -4.31 -0.04
C VAL A 183 6.76 -5.29 -0.67
N ILE A 184 7.96 -4.79 -0.97
CA ILE A 184 8.96 -5.50 -1.75
C ILE A 184 10.18 -5.81 -0.87
N PRO A 185 10.55 -7.09 -0.68
CA PRO A 185 11.79 -7.45 -0.01
C PRO A 185 12.99 -6.92 -0.78
N TRP A 186 13.72 -5.96 -0.22
CA TRP A 186 14.81 -5.29 -0.94
C TRP A 186 15.97 -6.22 -1.23
N ARG A 187 16.28 -7.16 -0.32
CA ARG A 187 17.45 -8.04 -0.45
C ARG A 187 17.35 -8.97 -1.65
N THR A 188 16.15 -9.47 -1.96
CA THR A 188 15.90 -10.46 -3.02
C THR A 188 16.09 -9.90 -4.43
N LEU A 189 16.09 -8.56 -4.58
CA LEU A 189 16.18 -7.93 -5.90
C LEU A 189 17.62 -7.93 -6.46
N PRO A 190 17.80 -8.22 -7.75
CA PRO A 190 19.03 -7.97 -8.49
C PRO A 190 19.52 -6.52 -8.39
N LYS A 191 20.84 -6.32 -8.47
CA LYS A 191 21.46 -4.97 -8.40
C LYS A 191 20.92 -4.02 -9.48
N GLY A 192 20.71 -4.52 -10.71
CA GLY A 192 20.17 -3.74 -11.82
C GLY A 192 18.75 -3.24 -11.53
N GLU A 193 17.92 -4.10 -10.94
CA GLU A 193 16.54 -3.80 -10.60
C GLU A 193 16.46 -2.76 -9.48
N LYS A 194 17.27 -2.91 -8.42
CA LYS A 194 17.44 -1.90 -7.36
C LYS A 194 17.79 -0.53 -7.93
N ARG A 195 18.69 -0.46 -8.92
CA ARG A 195 19.08 0.78 -9.58
C ARG A 195 17.92 1.40 -10.36
N ASN A 196 17.17 0.57 -11.08
CA ASN A 196 16.03 1.03 -11.88
C ASN A 196 14.90 1.55 -10.99
N ILE A 197 14.56 0.83 -9.93
CA ILE A 197 13.55 1.28 -8.96
C ILE A 197 13.92 2.64 -8.38
N ARG A 198 15.18 2.84 -7.97
CA ARG A 198 15.64 4.13 -7.42
C ARG A 198 15.39 5.28 -8.40
N LYS A 199 15.76 5.08 -9.67
CA LYS A 199 15.52 6.06 -10.74
C LYS A 199 14.03 6.29 -10.97
N ASN A 200 13.24 5.22 -11.03
CA ASN A 200 11.81 5.31 -11.25
C ASN A 200 11.12 6.07 -10.11
N MET A 201 11.47 5.81 -8.83
CA MET A 201 10.90 6.53 -7.69
C MET A 201 11.19 8.04 -7.75
N GLU A 202 12.42 8.42 -8.11
CA GLU A 202 12.79 9.83 -8.28
C GLU A 202 12.06 10.49 -9.46
N GLN A 203 11.81 9.76 -10.54
CA GLN A 203 11.07 10.25 -11.70
C GLN A 203 9.58 10.37 -11.43
N ILE A 204 8.96 9.35 -10.82
CA ILE A 204 7.54 9.33 -10.47
C ILE A 204 7.20 10.51 -9.58
N GLY A 205 8.03 10.82 -8.57
CA GLY A 205 7.82 11.98 -7.70
C GLY A 205 7.62 13.28 -8.47
N LYS A 206 8.39 13.51 -9.55
CA LYS A 206 8.25 14.69 -10.42
C LYS A 206 6.98 14.66 -11.26
N VAL A 207 6.56 13.48 -11.69
CA VAL A 207 5.37 13.29 -12.54
C VAL A 207 4.09 13.41 -11.73
N CYS A 208 4.09 13.12 -10.43
CA CYS A 208 2.91 13.28 -9.57
C CYS A 208 2.39 14.72 -9.50
N GLU A 209 3.23 15.71 -9.80
CA GLU A 209 2.84 17.12 -9.89
C GLU A 209 2.17 17.45 -11.23
N ALA A 210 2.32 16.59 -12.24
CA ALA A 210 1.64 16.75 -13.52
C ALA A 210 0.18 16.28 -13.39
N LYS A 211 -0.76 17.02 -14.00
CA LYS A 211 -2.21 16.78 -13.96
C LYS A 211 -2.67 15.55 -14.76
N CYS A 212 -1.88 14.49 -14.80
CA CYS A 212 -2.21 13.24 -15.48
C CYS A 212 -2.78 12.21 -14.51
N ASP A 213 -3.96 11.68 -14.81
CA ASP A 213 -4.58 10.59 -14.06
C ASP A 213 -4.38 9.22 -14.75
N ILE A 214 -4.60 8.15 -14.00
CA ILE A 214 -4.57 6.78 -14.47
C ILE A 214 -5.90 6.10 -14.12
N SER A 215 -6.72 5.80 -15.13
CA SER A 215 -7.85 4.88 -14.98
C SER A 215 -7.38 3.44 -15.01
N TYR A 216 -7.95 2.62 -14.13
CA TYR A 216 -7.91 1.18 -14.31
C TYR A 216 -9.05 0.77 -15.23
N CYS A 217 -8.78 -0.13 -16.17
CA CYS A 217 -9.81 -0.71 -17.02
C CYS A 217 -9.69 -2.24 -17.15
N PRO A 218 -10.75 -3.00 -16.81
CA PRO A 218 -10.69 -4.46 -16.83
C PRO A 218 -10.70 -5.08 -18.23
N TRP A 219 -11.10 -4.33 -19.28
CA TRP A 219 -11.12 -4.81 -20.66
C TRP A 219 -9.81 -4.52 -21.41
N SER A 220 -9.48 -5.25 -22.47
CA SER A 220 -8.21 -5.08 -23.20
C SER A 220 -8.15 -3.87 -24.12
N ASN A 221 -9.30 -3.33 -24.53
CA ASN A 221 -9.41 -2.34 -25.61
C ASN A 221 -9.86 -0.97 -25.11
N CYS A 222 -9.75 -0.72 -23.81
CA CYS A 222 -10.14 0.56 -23.24
C CYS A 222 -9.25 1.69 -23.73
N LYS A 223 -9.89 2.83 -23.98
CA LYS A 223 -9.25 4.10 -24.28
C LYS A 223 -9.40 5.01 -23.04
N PRO A 224 -8.48 5.96 -22.82
CA PRO A 224 -8.67 6.98 -21.80
C PRO A 224 -9.95 7.77 -22.08
N GLU A 225 -10.62 8.22 -21.03
CA GLU A 225 -11.88 8.98 -21.16
C GLU A 225 -11.61 10.40 -21.67
N ASN A 226 -10.47 10.97 -21.31
CA ASN A 226 -10.05 12.31 -21.71
C ASN A 226 -8.54 12.39 -21.98
N GLU A 227 -8.08 13.52 -22.51
CA GLU A 227 -6.68 13.73 -22.87
C GLU A 227 -5.73 13.89 -21.68
N ASN A 228 -6.24 14.05 -20.46
CA ASN A 228 -5.46 14.19 -19.23
C ASN A 228 -5.29 12.85 -18.50
N GLU A 229 -5.53 11.74 -19.17
CA GLU A 229 -5.57 10.43 -18.55
C GLU A 229 -4.83 9.37 -19.37
N CYS A 230 -4.22 8.40 -18.67
CA CYS A 230 -3.72 7.17 -19.28
C CYS A 230 -4.51 5.96 -18.79
N SER A 231 -5.19 5.27 -19.70
CA SER A 231 -5.87 4.00 -19.37
C SER A 231 -4.85 2.88 -19.11
N TRP A 232 -4.90 2.30 -17.92
CA TRP A 232 -4.19 1.08 -17.53
C TRP A 232 -5.13 -0.13 -17.65
N ASN A 233 -4.96 -0.88 -18.74
CA ASN A 233 -5.90 -1.94 -19.11
C ASN A 233 -5.37 -3.36 -18.86
N LYS A 234 -6.24 -4.38 -18.91
CA LYS A 234 -5.85 -5.79 -18.65
C LYS A 234 -4.82 -6.35 -19.63
N ALA A 235 -4.68 -5.79 -20.83
CA ALA A 235 -3.61 -6.19 -21.75
C ALA A 235 -2.25 -5.62 -21.33
N MET A 236 -2.23 -4.38 -20.86
CA MET A 236 -1.04 -3.75 -20.26
C MET A 236 -0.63 -4.48 -18.98
N GLU A 237 -1.58 -4.76 -18.09
CA GLU A 237 -1.33 -5.49 -16.85
C GLU A 237 -0.72 -6.88 -17.12
N ARG A 238 -1.26 -7.65 -18.06
CA ARG A 238 -0.67 -8.97 -18.41
C ARG A 238 0.74 -8.87 -18.99
N LYS A 239 1.03 -7.81 -19.74
CA LYS A 239 2.31 -7.65 -20.43
C LYS A 239 3.40 -7.05 -19.55
N TYR A 240 3.01 -6.16 -18.64
CA TYR A 240 3.92 -5.32 -17.87
C TYR A 240 3.76 -5.49 -16.37
N GLY A 241 2.79 -6.26 -15.89
CA GLY A 241 2.50 -6.46 -14.49
C GLY A 241 2.06 -5.20 -13.76
N ASN A 242 1.59 -5.37 -12.52
CA ASN A 242 1.25 -4.28 -11.60
C ASN A 242 2.33 -4.05 -10.55
N SER A 243 3.45 -4.78 -10.60
CA SER A 243 4.53 -4.60 -9.63
C SER A 243 5.39 -3.39 -10.00
N VAL A 244 5.93 -2.73 -8.98
CA VAL A 244 6.90 -1.63 -9.10
C VAL A 244 8.12 -2.00 -9.97
N HIS A 245 8.43 -3.28 -10.07
CA HIS A 245 9.52 -3.84 -10.85
C HIS A 245 9.24 -3.94 -12.34
N GLN A 246 8.00 -4.23 -12.69
CA GLN A 246 7.58 -4.59 -14.03
C GLN A 246 6.90 -3.40 -14.73
N ALA A 247 6.21 -2.55 -13.97
CA ALA A 247 5.56 -1.32 -14.42
C ALA A 247 6.60 -0.24 -14.79
N ASN A 248 7.12 -0.34 -16.01
CA ASN A 248 8.14 0.53 -16.56
C ASN A 248 7.56 1.64 -17.44
N PHE A 249 6.30 1.99 -17.23
CA PHE A 249 5.63 3.07 -17.96
C PHE A 249 5.21 4.14 -16.98
N LEU A 250 5.45 5.39 -17.37
CA LEU A 250 5.02 6.56 -16.63
C LEU A 250 3.95 7.26 -17.45
N CYS A 251 2.79 7.51 -16.85
CA CYS A 251 1.77 8.37 -17.42
C CYS A 251 2.19 9.81 -17.16
N SER A 252 2.60 10.54 -18.19
CA SER A 252 3.07 11.92 -18.05
C SER A 252 2.62 12.77 -19.24
N PRO A 253 2.60 14.11 -19.13
CA PRO A 253 2.18 14.96 -20.22
C PRO A 253 3.20 14.93 -21.36
N THR A 254 2.69 14.88 -22.58
CA THR A 254 3.44 15.07 -23.81
C THR A 254 3.77 16.55 -24.01
N THR A 255 4.64 16.86 -24.98
CA THR A 255 4.93 18.25 -25.38
C THR A 255 3.69 19.02 -25.86
N ARG A 256 2.62 18.32 -26.25
CA ARG A 256 1.33 18.88 -26.64
C ARG A 256 0.33 19.01 -25.48
N GLY A 257 0.75 18.75 -24.24
CA GLY A 257 -0.08 18.87 -23.04
C GLY A 257 -0.96 17.65 -22.72
N ARG A 258 -1.11 16.70 -23.64
CA ARG A 258 -1.91 15.48 -23.44
C ARG A 258 -1.14 14.40 -22.69
N CYS A 259 -1.76 13.64 -21.82
CA CYS A 259 -1.15 12.56 -21.06
C CYS A 259 -0.99 11.29 -21.92
N SER A 260 0.16 10.64 -21.80
CA SER A 260 0.41 9.38 -22.48
C SER A 260 1.39 8.49 -21.73
N TRP A 261 1.41 7.20 -22.04
CA TRP A 261 2.37 6.26 -21.49
C TRP A 261 3.75 6.45 -22.13
N HIS A 262 4.73 6.83 -21.32
CA HIS A 262 6.14 6.91 -21.70
C HIS A 262 6.92 5.76 -21.07
N GLY A 263 7.75 5.07 -21.85
CA GLY A 263 8.66 4.08 -21.30
C GLY A 263 9.69 4.74 -20.38
N ALA A 264 9.73 4.32 -19.11
CA ALA A 264 10.84 4.60 -18.21
C ALA A 264 12.15 4.03 -18.79
N THR A 265 13.31 4.38 -18.23
CA THR A 265 14.64 3.98 -18.72
C THR A 265 14.94 2.47 -18.55
N ILE A 266 14.10 1.58 -19.10
CA ILE A 266 14.33 0.15 -19.30
C ILE A 266 14.13 -0.17 -20.78
N SER A 267 14.83 0.57 -21.64
CA SER A 267 15.06 0.21 -23.03
C SER A 267 16.37 -0.60 -23.15
N LYS A 268 16.48 -1.79 -22.51
CA LYS A 268 17.52 -2.77 -22.91
C LYS A 268 17.10 -4.25 -22.82
N SER A 269 16.20 -4.68 -21.93
CA SER A 269 15.79 -6.11 -21.91
C SER A 269 14.81 -6.46 -23.04
N MET A 270 13.91 -5.56 -23.41
CA MET A 270 12.95 -5.80 -24.51
C MET A 270 13.59 -5.82 -25.91
N LYS A 271 14.77 -5.22 -26.11
CA LYS A 271 15.49 -5.30 -27.39
C LYS A 271 16.05 -6.71 -27.65
N ARG A 272 16.28 -7.53 -26.62
CA ARG A 272 16.79 -8.90 -26.79
C ARG A 272 15.68 -9.89 -27.22
N ASN A 273 14.48 -9.78 -26.66
CA ASN A 273 13.35 -10.64 -27.05
C ASN A 273 12.80 -10.33 -28.45
N ARG A 274 12.84 -9.05 -28.91
CA ARG A 274 12.46 -8.73 -30.30
C ARG A 274 13.42 -9.35 -31.33
N ARG A 275 14.72 -9.43 -31.02
CA ARG A 275 15.70 -10.07 -31.91
C ARG A 275 15.53 -11.59 -31.96
N HIS A 276 15.22 -12.23 -30.83
CA HIS A 276 14.94 -13.67 -30.80
C HIS A 276 13.67 -14.06 -31.58
N HIS A 277 12.57 -13.29 -31.45
CA HIS A 277 11.35 -13.58 -32.21
C HIS A 277 11.42 -13.17 -33.69
N ALA A 278 12.22 -12.15 -34.04
CA ALA A 278 12.49 -11.81 -35.45
C ALA A 278 13.35 -12.88 -36.13
N GLY A 279 14.35 -13.45 -35.43
CA GLY A 279 15.15 -14.57 -35.93
C GLY A 279 14.35 -15.85 -36.15
N LEU A 280 13.38 -16.13 -35.27
CA LEU A 280 12.50 -17.31 -35.39
C LEU A 280 11.44 -17.19 -36.49
N ARG A 281 11.07 -15.97 -36.93
CA ARG A 281 10.18 -15.78 -38.08
C ARG A 281 10.93 -15.88 -39.41
N SER A 282 12.14 -15.32 -39.49
CA SER A 282 12.98 -15.42 -40.70
C SER A 282 13.34 -16.88 -41.07
N HIS A 283 13.57 -17.75 -40.08
CA HIS A 283 13.84 -19.17 -40.31
C HIS A 283 12.62 -20.00 -40.76
N ARG A 284 11.40 -19.52 -40.51
CA ARG A 284 10.17 -20.25 -40.86
C ARG A 284 9.71 -19.93 -42.29
N ASP A 285 10.08 -18.77 -42.83
CA ASP A 285 9.79 -18.39 -44.23
C ASP A 285 10.83 -18.90 -45.24
N SER A 286 11.94 -19.50 -44.77
CA SER A 286 12.98 -20.12 -45.61
C SER A 286 12.93 -21.67 -45.60
N SER A 287 11.86 -22.25 -45.06
CA SER A 287 11.65 -23.71 -44.97
C SER A 287 10.23 -24.12 -45.37
N LEU A 288 9.77 -23.60 -46.51
CA LEU A 288 8.66 -24.17 -47.28
C LEU A 288 9.18 -24.48 -48.70
N PRO A 289 9.12 -25.74 -49.15
CA PRO A 289 9.52 -26.13 -50.50
C PRO A 289 8.59 -25.57 -51.58
#